data_AF-A0A7L2SQM2-F1
#
_entry.id   AF-A0A7L2SQM2-F1
#
_cell.length_a   1.000
_cell.length_b   1.000
_cell.length_c   1.000
_cell.angle_alpha   90.00
_cell.angle_beta   90.00
_cell.angle_gamma   90.00
#
_symmetry.space_group_name_H-M   'P 1'
#
loop_
_entity.id
_entity.type
_entity.pdbx_description
1 polymer ?
#
loop_
_entity_poly.entity_id
_entity_poly.type
_entity_poly.pdbx_seq_one_letter_code
_entity_poly.pdbx_strand_id
1 'polypeptide(L)'
;MEPLAPVALLALLALALGHPDPALDRHWELWKKTYGKEYQPQEDSLRRLTWEKNLWLVTLHNLEHSLGLRSYTLGMNHLGDMTSEEVAASLTGLQLRPRPRRNSAFPSRSRPLGDIPEALDWRDKGCVTEVKNQGACGACWAFSAVGALEAQVKLKTGNLVSLSAQNLVDCSGMYGNKGCAGGFMTEAFQYIIDNGGIESEESYPYTAQ
;
A
#
# COMPACT_ATOMS: atom_id res chain seq x y z
N MET A 1 15.96 24.57 -53.63
CA MET A 1 15.14 23.36 -53.42
C MET A 1 15.47 22.82 -52.05
N GLU A 2 14.43 22.81 -51.23
CA GLU A 2 14.34 22.60 -49.79
C GLU A 2 14.89 21.26 -49.25
N PRO A 3 15.49 21.25 -48.05
CA PRO A 3 15.54 20.11 -47.15
C PRO A 3 14.55 20.28 -45.98
N LEU A 4 13.33 20.80 -46.21
CA LEU A 4 12.28 20.93 -45.18
C LEU A 4 11.60 19.60 -44.83
N ALA A 5 11.65 18.60 -45.71
CA ALA A 5 10.96 17.32 -45.52
C ALA A 5 11.45 16.48 -44.30
N PRO A 6 12.77 16.31 -44.04
CA PRO A 6 13.22 15.48 -42.91
C PRO A 6 13.02 16.14 -41.54
N VAL A 7 13.02 17.47 -41.47
CA VAL A 7 12.78 18.22 -40.21
C VAL A 7 11.32 18.15 -39.81
N ALA A 8 10.39 18.25 -40.77
CA ALA A 8 8.97 18.08 -40.52
C ALA A 8 8.61 16.65 -40.08
N LEU A 9 9.29 15.63 -40.63
CA LEU A 9 9.07 14.23 -40.27
C LEU A 9 9.52 13.92 -38.83
N LEU A 10 10.65 14.48 -38.39
CA LEU A 10 11.14 14.36 -37.01
C LEU A 10 10.25 15.11 -36.00
N ALA A 11 9.68 16.27 -36.38
CA ALA A 11 8.73 17.00 -35.54
C ALA A 11 7.38 16.26 -35.38
N LEU A 12 6.90 15.59 -36.44
CA LEU A 12 5.68 14.76 -36.38
C LEU A 12 5.87 13.47 -35.54
N LEU A 13 7.06 12.87 -35.58
CA LEU A 13 7.42 11.71 -34.73
C LEU A 13 7.57 12.09 -33.26
N ALA A 14 8.08 13.29 -32.95
CA ALA A 14 8.17 13.78 -31.57
C ALA A 14 6.79 14.09 -30.95
N LEU A 15 5.82 14.50 -31.76
CA LEU A 15 4.43 14.72 -31.32
C LEU A 15 3.70 13.41 -30.99
N ALA A 16 4.05 12.28 -31.61
CA ALA A 16 3.37 11.01 -31.36
C ALA A 16 3.72 10.34 -30.01
N LEU A 17 4.82 10.73 -29.36
CA LEU A 17 5.35 10.04 -28.17
C LEU A 17 4.79 10.54 -26.83
N GLY A 18 3.82 11.45 -26.85
CA GLY A 18 3.25 12.05 -25.63
C GLY A 18 1.72 12.21 -25.63
N HIS A 19 1.02 11.68 -26.63
CA HIS A 19 -0.44 11.73 -26.68
C HIS A 19 -1.03 10.37 -26.25
N PRO A 20 -2.14 10.35 -25.49
CA PRO A 20 -2.84 9.12 -25.15
C PRO A 20 -3.24 8.32 -26.41
N ASP A 21 -3.19 6.99 -26.34
CA ASP A 21 -3.68 6.12 -27.40
C ASP A 21 -5.22 6.18 -27.48
N PRO A 22 -5.81 6.68 -28.58
CA PRO A 22 -7.26 6.75 -28.74
C PRO A 22 -7.96 5.38 -28.67
N ALA A 23 -7.25 4.29 -28.98
CA ALA A 23 -7.81 2.94 -28.88
C ALA A 23 -8.14 2.54 -27.43
N LEU A 24 -7.51 3.20 -26.45
CA LEU A 24 -7.67 2.91 -25.04
C LEU A 24 -8.69 3.84 -24.35
N ASP A 25 -9.31 4.79 -25.05
CA ASP A 25 -10.19 5.81 -24.45
C ASP A 25 -11.37 5.19 -23.69
N ARG A 26 -12.03 4.20 -24.29
CA ARG A 26 -13.12 3.49 -23.62
C ARG A 26 -12.63 2.73 -22.38
N HIS A 27 -11.40 2.21 -22.41
CA HIS A 27 -10.81 1.51 -21.28
C HIS A 27 -10.45 2.48 -20.14
N TRP A 28 -10.01 3.70 -20.47
CA TRP A 28 -9.79 4.77 -19.49
C TRP A 28 -11.06 5.08 -18.72
N GLU A 29 -12.13 5.37 -19.43
CA GLU A 29 -13.40 5.79 -18.83
C GLU A 29 -14.01 4.68 -17.98
N LEU A 30 -13.90 3.43 -18.43
CA LEU A 30 -14.31 2.27 -17.64
C LEU A 30 -13.46 2.11 -16.38
N TRP A 31 -12.14 2.26 -16.47
CA TRP A 31 -11.24 2.16 -15.33
C TRP A 31 -11.52 3.28 -14.31
N LYS A 32 -11.65 4.54 -14.77
CA LYS A 32 -12.02 5.67 -13.92
C LYS A 32 -13.33 5.43 -13.21
N LYS A 33 -14.37 4.99 -13.93
CA LYS A 33 -15.66 4.64 -13.35
C LYS A 33 -15.57 3.51 -12.33
N THR A 34 -14.77 2.48 -12.60
CA THR A 34 -14.60 1.32 -11.72
C THR A 34 -13.97 1.72 -10.38
N TYR A 35 -13.02 2.66 -10.40
CA TYR A 35 -12.29 3.10 -9.21
C TYR A 35 -12.72 4.49 -8.70
N GLY A 36 -13.85 5.03 -9.18
CA GLY A 36 -14.40 6.32 -8.75
C GLY A 36 -13.44 7.50 -8.96
N LYS A 37 -12.66 7.50 -10.04
CA LYS A 37 -11.66 8.53 -10.31
C LYS A 37 -12.26 9.74 -11.03
N GLU A 38 -12.00 10.91 -10.49
CA GLU A 38 -12.42 12.20 -11.03
C GLU A 38 -11.25 13.17 -11.00
N TYR A 39 -11.02 13.90 -12.11
CA TYR A 39 -9.89 14.83 -12.25
C TYR A 39 -10.30 16.10 -12.99
N GLN A 40 -9.53 17.17 -12.79
CA GLN A 40 -9.60 18.33 -13.66
C GLN A 40 -8.99 18.00 -15.04
N PRO A 41 -9.41 18.65 -16.15
CA PRO A 41 -9.01 18.25 -17.51
C PRO A 41 -7.49 18.13 -17.76
N GLN A 42 -6.71 19.03 -17.18
CA GLN A 42 -5.24 19.00 -17.29
C GLN A 42 -4.63 17.81 -16.55
N GLU A 43 -5.15 17.49 -15.36
CA GLU A 43 -4.70 16.35 -14.57
C GLU A 43 -5.15 15.03 -15.21
N ASP A 44 -6.38 14.94 -15.74
CA ASP A 44 -6.89 13.74 -16.43
C ASP A 44 -5.93 13.28 -17.53
N SER A 45 -5.44 14.24 -18.32
CA SER A 45 -4.48 13.95 -19.40
C SER A 45 -3.15 13.39 -18.88
N LEU A 46 -2.64 13.87 -17.74
CA LEU A 46 -1.40 13.37 -17.15
C LEU A 46 -1.60 12.00 -16.46
N ARG A 47 -2.71 11.83 -15.75
CA ARG A 47 -3.12 10.57 -15.11
C ARG A 47 -3.31 9.48 -16.15
N ARG A 48 -3.93 9.82 -17.28
CA ARG A 48 -4.09 8.95 -18.44
C ARG A 48 -2.76 8.45 -18.99
N LEU A 49 -1.77 9.32 -19.17
CA LEU A 49 -0.44 8.91 -19.64
C LEU A 49 0.26 7.95 -18.67
N THR A 50 0.11 8.19 -17.36
CA THR A 50 0.66 7.30 -16.32
C THR A 50 -0.06 5.95 -16.34
N TRP A 51 -1.37 5.95 -16.50
CA TRP A 51 -2.19 4.75 -16.62
C TRP A 51 -1.81 3.90 -17.83
N GLU A 52 -1.58 4.49 -19.00
CA GLU A 52 -1.17 3.74 -20.19
C GLU A 52 0.22 3.12 -20.02
N LYS A 53 1.16 3.84 -19.40
CA LYS A 53 2.49 3.29 -19.06
C LYS A 53 2.38 2.09 -18.14
N ASN A 54 1.54 2.19 -17.10
CA ASN A 54 1.31 1.08 -16.16
C ASN A 54 0.57 -0.08 -16.82
N LEU A 55 -0.39 0.18 -17.71
CA LEU A 55 -1.06 -0.85 -18.49
C LEU A 55 -0.06 -1.64 -19.34
N TRP A 56 0.89 -0.94 -19.98
CA TRP A 56 1.93 -1.59 -20.76
C TRP A 56 2.88 -2.43 -19.91
N LEU A 57 3.27 -1.91 -18.73
CA LEU A 57 4.06 -2.64 -17.74
C LEU A 57 3.34 -3.93 -17.31
N VAL A 58 2.05 -3.86 -16.99
CA VAL A 58 1.22 -5.02 -16.61
C VAL A 58 1.15 -6.03 -17.76
N THR A 59 0.92 -5.55 -18.98
CA THR A 59 0.77 -6.39 -20.18
C THR A 59 2.05 -7.16 -20.48
N LEU A 60 3.19 -6.46 -20.50
CA LEU A 60 4.50 -7.08 -20.76
C LEU A 60 4.89 -8.07 -19.65
N HIS A 61 4.69 -7.71 -18.38
CA HIS A 61 4.97 -8.60 -17.26
C HIS A 61 4.14 -9.89 -17.33
N ASN A 62 2.86 -9.79 -17.67
CA ASN A 62 1.98 -10.95 -17.78
C ASN A 62 2.31 -11.82 -19.00
N LEU A 63 2.82 -11.24 -20.09
CA LEU A 63 3.40 -11.99 -21.20
C LEU A 63 4.62 -12.79 -20.72
N GLU A 64 5.57 -12.15 -20.03
CA GLU A 64 6.74 -12.82 -19.46
C GLU A 64 6.35 -13.95 -18.48
N HIS A 65 5.31 -13.72 -17.66
CA HIS A 65 4.75 -14.76 -16.80
C HIS A 65 4.22 -15.96 -17.60
N SER A 66 3.49 -15.74 -18.69
CA SER A 66 2.98 -16.82 -19.55
C SER A 66 4.10 -17.66 -20.20
N LEU A 67 5.30 -17.08 -20.32
CA LEU A 67 6.51 -17.75 -20.80
C LEU A 67 7.31 -18.43 -19.67
N GLY A 68 6.81 -18.41 -18.44
CA GLY A 68 7.49 -19.00 -17.27
C GLY A 68 8.66 -18.17 -16.73
N LEU A 69 8.81 -16.90 -17.15
CA LEU A 69 9.92 -16.03 -16.72
C LEU A 69 9.63 -15.29 -15.41
N ARG A 70 8.38 -15.29 -14.94
CA ARG A 70 7.92 -14.64 -13.70
C ARG A 70 7.08 -15.61 -12.89
N SER A 71 7.21 -15.56 -11.56
CA SER A 71 6.43 -16.39 -10.63
C SER A 71 5.09 -15.76 -10.18
N TYR A 72 4.79 -14.55 -10.64
CA TYR A 72 3.57 -13.81 -10.29
C TYR A 72 3.05 -12.99 -11.48
N THR A 73 1.79 -12.59 -11.42
CA THR A 73 1.13 -11.71 -12.38
C THR A 73 0.86 -10.33 -11.78
N LEU A 74 0.66 -9.34 -12.65
CA LEU A 74 0.19 -8.01 -12.29
C LEU A 74 -1.24 -7.77 -12.79
N GLY A 75 -1.91 -6.77 -12.22
CA GLY A 75 -3.22 -6.34 -12.64
C GLY A 75 -3.41 -4.84 -12.46
N MET A 76 -4.21 -4.22 -13.33
CA MET A 76 -4.56 -2.81 -13.21
C MET A 76 -5.52 -2.59 -12.03
N ASN A 77 -5.00 -2.04 -10.95
CA ASN A 77 -5.74 -1.71 -9.73
C ASN A 77 -6.01 -0.19 -9.64
N HIS A 78 -6.53 0.26 -8.49
CA HIS A 78 -6.85 1.68 -8.22
C HIS A 78 -5.62 2.61 -8.20
N LEU A 79 -4.40 2.07 -8.18
CA LEU A 79 -3.13 2.81 -8.26
C LEU A 79 -2.62 2.93 -9.69
N GLY A 80 -3.37 2.44 -10.68
CA GLY A 80 -2.95 2.39 -12.08
C GLY A 80 -2.55 3.75 -12.66
N ASP A 81 -3.07 4.86 -12.14
CA ASP A 81 -2.78 6.24 -12.55
C ASP A 81 -1.67 6.92 -11.73
N MET A 82 -1.01 6.20 -10.83
CA MET A 82 0.03 6.72 -9.95
C MET A 82 1.42 6.22 -10.35
N THR A 83 2.45 7.04 -10.14
CA THR A 83 3.84 6.59 -10.23
C THR A 83 4.26 5.85 -8.95
N SER A 84 5.33 5.06 -9.04
CA SER A 84 5.91 4.38 -7.87
C SER A 84 6.30 5.37 -6.77
N GLU A 85 6.76 6.57 -7.13
CA GLU A 85 7.11 7.65 -6.20
C GLU A 85 5.88 8.24 -5.52
N GLU A 86 4.79 8.45 -6.25
CA GLU A 86 3.52 8.90 -5.67
C GLU A 86 2.96 7.86 -4.68
N VAL A 87 2.99 6.57 -5.05
CA VAL A 87 2.60 5.46 -4.16
C VAL A 87 3.48 5.43 -2.92
N ALA A 88 4.81 5.53 -3.09
CA ALA A 88 5.72 5.55 -1.95
C ALA A 88 5.48 6.75 -1.02
N ALA A 89 5.24 7.93 -1.57
CA ALA A 89 5.05 9.15 -0.80
C ALA A 89 3.71 9.21 -0.05
N SER A 90 2.64 8.63 -0.62
CA SER A 90 1.28 8.76 -0.09
C SER A 90 0.78 7.51 0.65
N LEU A 91 1.23 6.31 0.25
CA LEU A 91 0.73 5.03 0.74
C LEU A 91 1.77 4.26 1.58
N THR A 92 2.91 4.88 1.90
CA THR A 92 3.86 4.31 2.86
C THR A 92 4.15 5.30 3.97
N GLY A 93 4.65 4.82 5.11
CA GLY A 93 5.00 5.67 6.23
C GLY A 93 5.88 4.98 7.26
N LEU A 94 6.64 3.95 6.87
CA LEU A 94 7.56 3.31 7.81
C LEU A 94 8.74 4.24 8.08
N GLN A 95 8.92 4.65 9.33
CA GLN A 95 10.07 5.45 9.76
C GLN A 95 11.04 4.60 10.56
N LEU A 96 12.13 4.18 9.90
CA LEU A 96 13.24 3.49 10.56
C LEU A 96 14.05 4.50 11.37
N ARG A 97 14.01 4.38 12.69
CA ARG A 97 14.92 5.13 13.58
C ARG A 97 16.09 4.23 13.98
N PRO A 98 17.34 4.73 13.96
CA PRO A 98 18.47 4.03 14.55
C PRO A 98 18.16 3.79 16.03
N ARG A 99 17.96 2.54 16.41
CA ARG A 99 17.74 2.17 17.81
C ARG A 99 19.03 1.64 18.41
N PRO A 100 19.36 2.02 19.66
CA PRO A 100 20.30 1.23 20.46
C PRO A 100 19.78 -0.20 20.48
N ARG A 101 20.68 -1.20 20.46
CA ARG A 101 20.30 -2.60 20.63
C ARG A 101 19.57 -2.78 21.96
N ARG A 102 18.24 -2.66 21.96
CA ARG A 102 17.39 -3.12 23.06
C ARG A 102 17.47 -4.64 23.05
N ASN A 103 17.66 -5.23 24.22
CA ASN A 103 17.51 -6.68 24.42
C ASN A 103 16.17 -7.09 23.80
N SER A 104 16.18 -7.97 22.81
CA SER A 104 14.96 -8.43 22.18
C SER A 104 14.06 -9.05 23.24
N ALA A 105 12.79 -8.65 23.27
CA ALA A 105 11.76 -9.35 24.06
C ALA A 105 11.52 -10.77 23.55
N PHE A 106 12.07 -11.13 22.39
CA PHE A 106 12.30 -12.52 22.02
C PHE A 106 13.49 -13.02 22.85
N PRO A 107 13.28 -13.76 23.96
CA PRO A 107 14.41 -14.43 24.58
C PRO A 107 15.03 -15.33 23.52
N SER A 108 16.35 -15.28 23.38
CA SER A 108 17.14 -16.30 22.67
C SER A 108 17.09 -17.65 23.39
N ARG A 109 15.93 -18.02 23.93
CA ARG A 109 15.63 -19.33 24.45
C ARG A 109 15.00 -20.07 23.29
N SER A 110 15.88 -20.75 22.56
CA SER A 110 15.62 -21.93 21.75
C SER A 110 14.84 -22.94 22.59
N ARG A 111 13.54 -22.70 22.78
CA ARG A 111 12.59 -23.78 23.01
C ARG A 111 12.83 -24.76 21.85
N PRO A 112 12.91 -26.08 22.09
CA PRO A 112 12.92 -27.02 21.00
C PRO A 112 11.73 -26.66 20.13
N LEU A 113 11.99 -26.21 18.91
CA LEU A 113 10.95 -26.05 17.93
C LEU A 113 10.39 -27.46 17.81
N GLY A 114 9.21 -27.69 18.37
CA GLY A 114 8.46 -28.91 18.06
C GLY A 114 8.19 -28.96 16.57
N ASP A 115 7.53 -30.00 16.10
CA ASP A 115 7.23 -30.14 14.67
C ASP A 115 6.48 -28.90 14.17
N ILE A 116 7.18 -28.11 13.35
CA ILE A 116 6.63 -26.91 12.71
C ILE A 116 5.91 -27.40 11.46
N PRO A 117 4.63 -27.04 11.25
CA PRO A 117 3.93 -27.43 10.04
C PRO A 117 4.60 -26.80 8.80
N GLU A 118 4.56 -27.52 7.68
CA GLU A 118 5.08 -27.05 6.39
C GLU A 118 4.38 -25.76 5.90
N ALA A 119 3.11 -25.59 6.26
CA ALA A 119 2.32 -24.40 5.98
C ALA A 119 1.48 -23.99 7.20
N LEU A 120 1.35 -22.69 7.41
CA LEU A 120 0.49 -22.12 8.44
C LEU A 120 -0.19 -20.86 7.92
N ASP A 121 -1.51 -20.85 7.98
CA ASP A 121 -2.33 -19.67 7.72
C ASP A 121 -3.10 -19.29 9.00
N TRP A 122 -2.89 -18.06 9.48
CA TRP A 122 -3.61 -17.54 10.65
C TRP A 122 -5.05 -17.12 10.34
N ARG A 123 -5.39 -16.92 9.05
CA ARG A 123 -6.76 -16.65 8.61
C ARG A 123 -7.67 -17.85 8.87
N ASP A 124 -7.17 -19.06 8.59
CA ASP A 124 -7.89 -20.33 8.86
C ASP A 124 -8.15 -20.53 10.36
N LYS A 125 -7.37 -19.86 11.22
CA LYS A 125 -7.53 -19.85 12.68
C LYS A 125 -8.38 -18.69 13.19
N GLY A 126 -8.97 -17.89 12.30
CA GLY A 126 -9.77 -16.71 12.65
C GLY A 126 -9.01 -15.66 13.43
N CYS A 127 -7.69 -15.53 13.21
CA CYS A 127 -6.80 -14.59 13.91
C CYS A 127 -6.51 -13.32 13.09
N VAL A 128 -7.13 -13.17 11.93
CA VAL A 128 -6.88 -12.06 10.99
C VAL A 128 -8.23 -11.41 10.67
N THR A 129 -8.32 -10.10 10.84
CA THR A 129 -9.50 -9.32 10.45
C THR A 129 -9.55 -9.10 8.93
N GLU A 130 -10.65 -8.54 8.44
CA GLU A 130 -10.77 -8.16 7.02
C GLU A 130 -9.69 -7.16 6.61
N VAL A 131 -9.33 -7.18 5.32
CA VAL A 131 -8.35 -6.24 4.75
C VAL A 131 -8.88 -4.81 4.88
N LYS A 132 -8.06 -3.92 5.45
CA LYS A 132 -8.35 -2.48 5.61
C LYS A 132 -7.64 -1.64 4.54
N ASN A 133 -8.06 -0.39 4.36
CA ASN A 133 -7.43 0.57 3.45
C ASN A 133 -6.93 1.80 4.22
N GLN A 134 -5.63 2.10 4.11
CA GLN A 134 -5.02 3.27 4.75
C GLN A 134 -5.26 4.58 4.00
N GLY A 135 -5.76 4.53 2.75
CA GLY A 135 -5.95 5.71 1.92
C GLY A 135 -4.67 6.52 1.74
N ALA A 136 -4.80 7.82 1.44
CA ALA A 136 -3.67 8.73 1.20
C ALA A 136 -2.99 9.21 2.50
N CYS A 137 -2.74 8.29 3.43
CA CYS A 137 -2.09 8.53 4.71
C CYS A 137 -1.00 7.47 4.94
N GLY A 138 0.19 7.90 5.36
CA GLY A 138 1.32 7.03 5.70
C GLY A 138 1.14 6.29 7.03
N ALA A 139 -0.02 5.66 7.24
CA ALA A 139 -0.39 4.96 8.46
C ALA A 139 -0.11 3.45 8.41
N CYS A 140 0.63 2.94 7.41
CA CYS A 140 0.93 1.51 7.28
C CYS A 140 1.51 0.87 8.56
N TRP A 141 2.28 1.65 9.34
CA TRP A 141 2.83 1.25 10.64
C TRP A 141 1.74 1.02 11.70
N ALA A 142 0.66 1.82 11.68
CA ALA A 142 -0.47 1.67 12.58
C ALA A 142 -1.28 0.42 12.22
N PHE A 143 -1.57 0.22 10.93
CA PHE A 143 -2.24 -0.99 10.42
C PHE A 143 -1.44 -2.27 10.74
N SER A 144 -0.11 -2.22 10.59
CA SER A 144 0.77 -3.34 10.96
C SER A 144 0.73 -3.62 12.47
N ALA A 145 0.72 -2.59 13.31
CA ALA A 145 0.64 -2.75 14.76
C ALA A 145 -0.72 -3.34 15.19
N VAL A 146 -1.83 -2.80 14.71
CA VAL A 146 -3.16 -3.31 15.06
C VAL A 146 -3.34 -4.75 14.56
N GLY A 147 -2.96 -5.09 13.32
CA GLY A 147 -3.12 -6.45 12.81
C GLY A 147 -2.36 -7.50 13.64
N ALA A 148 -1.16 -7.16 14.12
CA ALA A 148 -0.41 -8.03 15.04
C ALA A 148 -1.10 -8.18 16.40
N LEU A 149 -1.63 -7.08 16.95
CA LEU A 149 -2.32 -7.08 18.24
C LEU A 149 -3.68 -7.78 18.18
N GLU A 150 -4.46 -7.60 17.11
CA GLU A 150 -5.73 -8.27 16.85
C GLU A 150 -5.57 -9.80 16.92
N ALA A 151 -4.52 -10.34 16.30
CA ALA A 151 -4.18 -11.76 16.39
C ALA A 151 -3.87 -12.19 17.83
N GLN A 152 -3.11 -11.40 18.60
CA GLN A 152 -2.80 -11.71 20.00
C GLN A 152 -4.04 -11.63 20.90
N VAL A 153 -4.94 -10.67 20.66
CA VAL A 153 -6.23 -10.56 21.36
C VAL A 153 -7.08 -11.81 21.08
N LYS A 154 -7.17 -12.26 19.82
CA LYS A 154 -7.84 -13.51 19.45
C LYS A 154 -7.25 -14.71 20.18
N LEU A 155 -5.94 -14.85 20.18
CA LEU A 155 -5.25 -15.97 20.84
C LEU A 155 -5.43 -15.97 22.36
N LYS A 156 -5.51 -14.79 22.97
CA LYS A 156 -5.64 -14.65 24.42
C LYS A 156 -7.07 -14.79 24.92
N THR A 157 -8.03 -14.25 24.18
CA THR A 157 -9.42 -14.08 24.63
C THR A 157 -10.42 -14.97 23.91
N GLY A 158 -10.05 -15.50 22.74
CA GLY A 158 -10.97 -16.21 21.83
C GLY A 158 -11.79 -15.29 20.94
N ASN A 159 -11.75 -13.96 21.15
CA ASN A 159 -12.54 -12.98 20.38
C ASN A 159 -11.66 -12.25 19.37
N LEU A 160 -12.11 -12.21 18.11
CA LEU A 160 -11.48 -11.39 17.07
C LEU A 160 -12.18 -10.03 17.07
N VAL A 161 -11.43 -8.98 17.38
CA VAL A 161 -11.94 -7.60 17.45
C VAL A 161 -11.07 -6.74 16.55
N SER A 162 -11.68 -5.91 15.70
CA SER A 162 -10.94 -4.95 14.89
C SER A 162 -10.51 -3.76 15.75
N LEU A 163 -9.22 -3.44 15.75
CA LEU A 163 -8.65 -2.37 16.57
C LEU A 163 -8.38 -1.11 15.75
N SER A 164 -8.49 0.05 16.42
CA SER A 164 -8.43 1.37 15.78
C SER A 164 -7.01 1.75 15.36
N ALA A 165 -6.76 1.78 14.06
CA ALA A 165 -5.54 2.37 13.53
C ALA A 165 -5.51 3.90 13.76
N GLN A 166 -6.67 4.55 13.77
CA GLN A 166 -6.81 5.99 13.98
C GLN A 166 -6.34 6.41 15.38
N ASN A 167 -6.69 5.63 16.40
CA ASN A 167 -6.23 5.87 17.76
C ASN A 167 -4.69 5.92 17.83
N LEU A 168 -4.00 5.04 17.09
CA LEU A 168 -2.54 5.09 17.01
C LEU A 168 -2.05 6.33 16.27
N VAL A 169 -2.65 6.64 15.13
CA VAL A 169 -2.30 7.81 14.30
C VAL A 169 -2.35 9.10 15.11
N ASP A 170 -3.39 9.28 15.93
CA ASP A 170 -3.64 10.52 16.66
C ASP A 170 -2.91 10.59 18.01
N CYS A 171 -2.77 9.46 18.72
CA CYS A 171 -2.36 9.49 20.13
C CYS A 171 -0.90 9.08 20.37
N SER A 172 -0.26 8.37 19.45
CA SER A 172 1.10 7.85 19.67
C SER A 172 2.23 8.84 19.32
N GLY A 173 1.91 10.13 19.12
CA GLY A 173 2.87 11.15 18.75
C GLY A 173 4.03 11.33 19.73
N MET A 174 3.75 11.27 21.04
CA MET A 174 4.76 11.38 22.11
C MET A 174 5.78 10.23 22.08
N TYR A 175 5.46 9.12 21.42
CA TYR A 175 6.31 7.94 21.25
C TYR A 175 7.18 8.02 20.00
N GLY A 176 7.08 9.12 19.23
CA GLY A 176 7.88 9.38 18.04
C GLY A 176 7.20 8.98 16.72
N ASN A 177 5.97 8.50 16.75
CA ASN A 177 5.16 8.42 15.53
C ASN A 177 4.71 9.82 15.11
N LYS A 178 4.38 10.00 13.83
CA LYS A 178 4.03 11.29 13.23
C LYS A 178 2.72 11.19 12.44
N GLY A 179 1.77 10.40 12.94
CA GLY A 179 0.49 10.17 12.27
C GLY A 179 0.67 9.72 10.81
N CYS A 180 0.05 10.46 9.88
CA CYS A 180 0.16 10.20 8.44
C CYS A 180 1.54 10.48 7.85
N ALA A 181 2.43 11.21 8.54
CA ALA A 181 3.81 11.39 8.08
C ALA A 181 4.69 10.17 8.40
N GLY A 182 4.14 9.14 9.05
CA GLY A 182 4.79 7.87 9.30
C GLY A 182 5.14 7.59 10.75
N GLY A 183 5.62 6.37 11.01
CA GLY A 183 5.85 5.85 12.34
C GLY A 183 6.44 4.45 12.33
N PHE A 184 6.44 3.82 13.50
CA PHE A 184 7.03 2.49 13.69
C PHE A 184 6.22 1.67 14.70
N MET A 185 5.94 0.41 14.36
CA MET A 185 5.01 -0.47 15.08
C MET A 185 5.35 -0.62 16.56
N THR A 186 6.63 -0.65 16.89
CA THR A 186 7.06 -0.84 18.28
C THR A 186 6.91 0.41 19.15
N GLU A 187 6.88 1.61 18.57
CA GLU A 187 6.46 2.82 19.31
C GLU A 187 4.95 2.79 19.55
N ALA A 188 4.19 2.29 18.57
CA ALA A 188 2.76 2.07 18.74
C ALA A 188 2.48 1.04 19.85
N PHE A 189 3.21 -0.07 19.89
CA PHE A 189 3.08 -1.05 20.98
C PHE A 189 3.42 -0.44 22.35
N GLN A 190 4.46 0.39 22.44
CA GLN A 190 4.80 1.07 23.70
C GLN A 190 3.69 2.03 24.13
N TYR A 191 3.11 2.79 23.19
CA TYR A 191 1.94 3.62 23.46
C TYR A 191 0.79 2.80 24.06
N ILE A 192 0.42 1.68 23.44
CA ILE A 192 -0.71 0.85 23.92
C ILE A 192 -0.47 0.35 25.35
N ILE A 193 0.77 -0.05 25.66
CA ILE A 193 1.16 -0.50 27.00
C ILE A 193 0.98 0.63 28.02
N ASP A 194 1.53 1.79 27.75
CA ASP A 194 1.54 2.93 28.68
C ASP A 194 0.14 3.59 28.81
N ASN A 195 -0.63 3.59 27.72
CA ASN A 195 -2.01 4.08 27.67
C ASN A 195 -2.98 3.14 28.41
N GLY A 196 -2.57 1.89 28.67
CA GLY A 196 -3.41 0.88 29.31
C GLY A 196 -4.48 0.26 28.40
N GLY A 197 -4.34 0.42 27.08
CA GLY A 197 -5.32 -0.08 26.11
C GLY A 197 -5.30 0.66 24.77
N ILE A 198 -6.18 0.22 23.89
CA ILE A 198 -6.45 0.79 22.56
C ILE A 198 -7.94 0.64 22.25
N GLU A 199 -8.50 1.61 21.55
CA GLU A 199 -9.89 1.58 21.10
C GLU A 199 -10.15 0.55 19.99
N SER A 200 -11.40 0.13 19.86
CA SER A 200 -11.87 -0.66 18.72
C SER A 200 -12.04 0.22 17.48
N GLU A 201 -11.98 -0.38 16.29
CA GLU A 201 -12.29 0.34 15.04
C GLU A 201 -13.72 0.89 15.05
N GLU A 202 -14.66 0.22 15.71
CA GLU A 202 -16.06 0.67 15.83
C GLU A 202 -16.19 1.93 16.72
N SER A 203 -15.46 1.97 17.84
CA SER A 203 -15.50 3.11 18.77
C SER A 203 -14.65 4.30 18.30
N TYR A 204 -13.60 4.04 17.52
CA TYR A 204 -12.73 5.06 16.95
C TYR A 204 -12.39 4.74 15.49
N PRO A 205 -13.28 5.09 14.54
CA PRO A 205 -13.10 4.75 13.12
C PRO A 205 -11.95 5.48 12.44
N TYR A 206 -11.38 4.84 11.42
CA TYR A 206 -10.38 5.44 10.54
C TYR A 206 -10.94 6.53 9.62
N THR A 207 -10.29 7.69 9.57
CA THR A 207 -10.85 8.88 8.90
C THR A 207 -10.15 9.27 7.60
N ALA A 208 -9.07 8.60 7.20
CA ALA A 208 -8.31 8.95 6.00
C ALA A 208 -8.71 8.14 4.75
N GLN A 209 -9.96 7.66 4.72
CA GLN A 209 -10.55 6.91 3.60
C GLN A 209 -11.15 7.85 2.57
#